data_AF-A0A1S6WSC8-F1
#
_entry.id   AF-A0A1S6WSC8-F1
#
_cell.length_a   1.000
_cell.length_b   1.000
_cell.length_c   1.000
_cell.angle_alpha   90.00
_cell.angle_beta   90.00
_cell.angle_gamma   90.00
#
_symmetry.space_group_name_H-M   'P 1'
#
loop_
_entity.id
_entity.type
_entity.pdbx_description
1 polymer ?
#
loop_
_entity_poly.entity_id
_entity_poly.type
_entity_poly.pdbx_seq_one_letter_code
_entity_poly.pdbx_strand_id
1 'polypeptide(L)'
;MLYQWTKKHWTITFVTEGGGPTLQEESVATQKALFSDVETDPDIATILNHFPGAKIVDIRLNKQENDLDLTPHIFENENNDHTNDE
;
A
#
# COMPACT_ATOMS: atom_id res chain seq x y z
N MET A 1 -6.17 -8.02 -31.92
CA MET A 1 -4.95 -8.37 -32.70
C MET A 1 -4.20 -7.09 -33.03
N LEU A 2 -2.87 -7.01 -32.85
CA LEU A 2 -2.08 -5.77 -32.98
C LEU A 2 -2.35 -5.00 -34.30
N TYR A 3 -2.59 -5.75 -35.39
CA TYR A 3 -3.05 -5.22 -36.68
C TYR A 3 -4.28 -4.29 -36.59
N GLN A 4 -5.26 -4.58 -35.74
CA GLN A 4 -6.47 -3.77 -35.59
C GLN A 4 -6.15 -2.37 -35.05
N TRP A 5 -5.16 -2.27 -34.16
CA TRP A 5 -4.73 -1.03 -33.54
C TRP A 5 -3.73 -0.27 -34.41
N THR A 6 -2.82 -0.97 -35.08
CA THR A 6 -1.72 -0.33 -35.82
C THR A 6 -1.91 -0.28 -37.34
N LYS A 7 -2.93 -0.97 -37.88
CA LYS A 7 -3.19 -1.15 -39.34
C LYS A 7 -1.98 -1.71 -40.12
N LYS A 8 -1.09 -2.44 -39.44
CA LYS A 8 0.17 -2.99 -39.99
C LYS A 8 0.30 -4.47 -39.65
N HIS A 9 0.92 -5.24 -40.53
CA HIS A 9 1.25 -6.64 -40.26
C HIS A 9 2.49 -6.72 -39.37
N TRP A 10 2.39 -7.47 -38.28
CA TRP A 10 3.47 -7.67 -37.32
C TRP A 10 3.79 -9.16 -37.20
N THR A 11 5.08 -9.49 -37.18
CA THR A 11 5.59 -10.81 -36.82
C THR A 11 6.13 -10.71 -35.39
N ILE A 12 5.63 -11.56 -34.50
CA ILE A 12 6.04 -11.59 -33.09
C ILE A 12 6.87 -12.85 -32.87
N THR A 13 8.09 -12.68 -32.38
CA THR A 13 8.96 -13.78 -31.97
C THR A 13 9.12 -13.73 -30.46
N PHE A 14 8.83 -14.83 -29.78
CA PHE A 14 9.05 -14.96 -28.35
C PHE A 14 10.50 -15.38 -28.08
N VAL A 15 11.15 -14.70 -27.14
CA VAL A 15 12.49 -15.05 -26.65
C VAL A 15 12.37 -15.30 -25.15
N THR A 16 12.92 -16.41 -24.68
CA THR A 16 12.80 -16.85 -23.29
C THR A 16 13.97 -16.40 -22.41
N GLU A 17 15.06 -15.91 -23.00
CA GLU A 17 16.31 -15.57 -22.31
C GLU A 17 16.89 -14.24 -22.81
N GLY A 18 17.65 -13.54 -21.94
CA GLY A 18 18.34 -12.29 -22.31
C GLY A 18 17.48 -11.02 -22.26
N GLY A 19 16.35 -11.05 -21.54
CA GLY A 19 15.50 -9.87 -21.29
C GLY A 19 15.78 -9.18 -19.95
N GLY A 20 15.26 -7.95 -19.81
CA GLY A 20 15.12 -7.30 -18.50
C GLY A 20 13.99 -7.93 -17.68
N PRO A 21 13.81 -7.48 -16.42
CA PRO A 21 12.72 -7.98 -15.57
C PRO A 21 11.38 -7.82 -16.27
N THR A 22 10.55 -8.85 -16.16
CA THR A 22 9.19 -8.80 -16.70
C THR A 22 8.37 -7.76 -15.93
N LEU A 23 7.30 -7.25 -16.53
CA LEU A 23 6.37 -6.34 -15.84
C LEU A 23 5.81 -6.97 -14.54
N GLN A 24 5.65 -8.29 -14.53
CA GLN A 24 5.25 -9.04 -13.34
C GLN A 24 6.35 -9.03 -12.26
N GLU A 25 7.61 -9.29 -12.63
CA GLU A 25 8.74 -9.25 -11.69
C GLU A 25 8.95 -7.85 -11.12
N GLU A 26 8.82 -6.81 -11.93
CA GLU A 26 8.90 -5.42 -11.47
C GLU A 26 7.78 -5.10 -10.47
N SER A 27 6.54 -5.55 -10.75
CA SER A 27 5.44 -5.42 -9.81
C SER A 27 5.71 -6.14 -8.48
N VAL A 28 6.24 -7.36 -8.53
CA VAL A 28 6.57 -8.14 -7.33
C VAL A 28 7.70 -7.49 -6.54
N ALA A 29 8.74 -7.00 -7.22
CA ALA A 29 9.84 -6.27 -6.60
C ALA A 29 9.35 -5.00 -5.90
N THR A 30 8.47 -4.25 -6.56
CA THR A 30 7.85 -3.04 -6.01
C THR A 30 7.02 -3.36 -4.77
N GLN A 31 6.17 -4.38 -4.83
CA GLN A 31 5.39 -4.81 -3.66
C GLN A 31 6.31 -5.21 -2.50
N LYS A 32 7.35 -5.99 -2.76
CA LYS A 32 8.30 -6.42 -1.74
C LYS A 32 9.02 -5.23 -1.08
N ALA A 33 9.42 -4.23 -1.85
CA ALA A 33 10.01 -3.01 -1.33
C ALA A 33 9.04 -2.28 -0.39
N LEU A 34 7.78 -2.09 -0.83
CA LEU A 34 6.74 -1.47 -0.02
C LEU A 34 6.49 -2.22 1.30
N PHE A 35 6.45 -3.55 1.27
CA PHE A 35 6.30 -4.35 2.49
C PHE A 35 7.45 -4.12 3.47
N SER A 36 8.69 -4.07 2.97
CA SER A 36 9.87 -3.81 3.80
C SER A 36 9.82 -2.43 4.44
N ASP A 37 9.44 -1.41 3.67
CA ASP A 37 9.38 -0.02 4.15
C ASP A 37 8.31 0.13 5.25
N VAL A 38 7.13 -0.45 5.02
CA VAL A 38 5.98 -0.45 5.94
C VAL A 38 6.27 -1.22 7.23
N GLU A 39 7.00 -2.34 7.16
CA GLU A 39 7.38 -3.10 8.36
C GLU A 39 8.35 -2.33 9.26
N THR A 40 9.16 -1.44 8.68
CA THR A 40 10.10 -0.60 9.45
C THR A 40 9.46 0.66 10.06
N ASP A 41 8.20 0.94 9.74
CA ASP A 41 7.52 2.13 10.21
C ASP A 41 7.06 1.97 11.69
N PRO A 42 7.45 2.90 12.59
CA PRO A 42 7.12 2.83 14.01
C PRO A 42 5.62 2.98 14.31
N ASP A 43 4.86 3.67 13.48
CA ASP A 43 3.41 3.84 13.65
C ASP A 43 2.68 2.51 13.35
N ILE A 44 3.14 1.81 12.32
CA ILE A 44 2.61 0.50 11.93
C ILE A 44 2.91 -0.57 12.97
N ALA A 45 4.11 -0.54 13.56
CA ALA A 45 4.46 -1.41 14.68
C ALA A 45 3.53 -1.19 15.89
N THR A 46 3.17 0.06 16.17
CA THR A 46 2.24 0.42 17.25
C THR A 46 0.83 -0.14 16.99
N ILE A 47 0.33 -0.02 15.76
CA ILE A 47 -0.97 -0.55 15.34
C ILE A 47 -0.98 -2.09 15.45
N LEU A 48 0.06 -2.75 14.94
CA LEU A 48 0.16 -4.21 15.02
C LEU A 48 0.25 -4.72 16.47
N ASN A 49 0.93 -4.00 17.35
CA ASN A 49 0.99 -4.32 18.78
C ASN A 49 -0.36 -4.15 19.49
N HIS A 50 -1.15 -3.15 19.07
CA HIS A 50 -2.51 -2.96 19.58
C HIS A 50 -3.48 -4.07 19.12
N PHE A 51 -3.24 -4.65 17.94
CA PHE A 51 -4.05 -5.72 17.36
C PHE A 51 -3.25 -7.02 17.19
N PRO A 52 -2.98 -7.77 18.27
CA PRO A 52 -2.23 -9.02 18.20
C PRO A 52 -2.99 -10.04 17.33
N GLY A 53 -2.39 -10.42 16.20
CA GLY A 53 -2.98 -11.30 15.18
C GLY A 53 -3.35 -10.60 13.87
N ALA A 54 -3.23 -9.27 13.81
CA ALA A 54 -3.32 -8.53 12.56
C ALA A 54 -2.12 -8.81 11.66
N LYS A 55 -2.34 -8.79 10.34
CA LYS A 55 -1.29 -8.97 9.33
C LYS A 55 -1.56 -8.03 8.16
N ILE A 56 -0.50 -7.56 7.52
CA ILE A 56 -0.58 -6.74 6.33
C ILE A 56 -0.90 -7.67 5.14
N VAL A 57 -2.04 -7.47 4.49
CA VAL A 57 -2.53 -8.30 3.37
C VAL A 57 -2.37 -7.65 2.01
N ASP A 58 -2.44 -6.32 1.94
CA ASP A 58 -2.34 -5.55 0.71
C ASP A 58 -1.88 -4.13 1.05
N ILE A 59 -0.99 -3.56 0.23
CA ILE A 59 -0.49 -2.19 0.38
C ILE A 59 -0.90 -1.42 -0.87
N ARG A 60 -1.74 -0.41 -0.69
CA ARG A 60 -2.21 0.45 -1.78
C ARG A 60 -1.76 1.86 -1.52
N LEU A 61 -0.98 2.40 -2.45
CA LEU A 61 -0.70 3.83 -2.48
C LEU A 61 -1.94 4.54 -3.05
N ASN A 62 -2.72 5.14 -2.17
CA ASN A 62 -3.75 6.09 -2.52
C ASN A 62 -3.07 7.29 -3.19
N LYS A 63 -3.10 7.33 -4.52
CA LYS A 63 -2.70 8.49 -5.33
C LYS A 63 -3.79 9.58 -5.28
N GLN A 64 -4.26 9.89 -4.07
CA GLN A 64 -5.15 11.00 -3.78
C GLN A 64 -4.59 11.71 -2.55
N GLU A 65 -3.93 12.83 -2.84
CA GLU A 65 -3.95 14.06 -2.05
C GLU A 65 -3.28 13.98 -0.68
N ASN A 66 -2.01 14.39 -0.69
CA ASN A 66 -1.23 14.82 0.46
C ASN A 66 -1.76 16.16 1.05
N ASP A 67 -3.08 16.33 1.11
CA ASP A 67 -3.79 17.51 1.63
C ASP A 67 -4.68 17.14 2.84
N LEU A 68 -4.46 15.97 3.42
CA LEU A 68 -4.96 15.68 4.76
C LEU A 68 -4.02 16.39 5.74
N ASP A 69 -4.39 17.61 6.10
CA ASP A 69 -3.81 18.36 7.21
C ASP A 69 -4.13 17.60 8.51
N LEU A 70 -3.38 16.52 8.76
CA LEU A 70 -3.40 15.74 9.98
C LEU A 70 -2.73 16.57 11.08
N THR A 71 -3.40 17.64 11.50
CA THR A 71 -3.17 18.15 12.85
C THR A 71 -3.49 16.98 13.80
N PRO A 72 -2.56 16.60 14.69
CA PRO A 72 -2.80 15.48 15.59
C PRO A 72 -3.94 15.87 16.52
N HIS A 73 -5.14 15.38 16.26
CA HIS A 73 -6.21 15.40 17.22
C HIS A 73 -5.79 14.47 18.36
N ILE A 74 -5.27 15.08 19.43
CA ILE A 74 -5.15 14.44 20.73
C ILE A 74 -6.56 13.92 21.06
N PHE A 75 -6.70 12.59 21.13
CA PHE A 75 -7.92 11.95 21.57
C PHE A 75 -8.13 12.30 23.04
N GLU A 76 -8.88 13.37 23.31
CA GLU A 76 -9.39 13.60 24.65
C GLU A 76 -10.39 12.49 24.98
N ASN A 77 -9.99 11.64 25.90
CA ASN A 77 -10.84 10.65 26.52
C ASN A 77 -11.80 11.35 27.47
N GLU A 78 -13.00 11.67 27.00
CA GLU A 78 -14.11 11.99 27.89
C GLU A 78 -14.48 10.75 28.71
N ASN A 79 -13.73 10.53 29.78
CA ASN A 79 -14.16 9.69 30.88
C ASN A 79 -15.24 10.47 31.62
N ASN A 80 -16.48 10.09 31.33
CA ASN A 80 -17.65 10.33 32.17
C ASN A 80 -17.33 9.90 33.61
N ASP A 81 -17.17 10.86 34.51
CA ASP A 81 -17.40 10.64 35.93
C ASP A 81 -18.68 11.38 36.33
N HIS A 82 -19.77 10.62 36.32
CA HIS A 82 -20.95 10.92 37.10
C HIS A 82 -20.58 10.88 38.59
N THR A 83 -20.64 12.01 39.28
CA THR A 83 -21.02 11.99 40.70
C THR A 83 -22.04 13.07 40.99
N ASN A 84 -23.18 12.61 41.51
CA ASN A 84 -24.40 13.35 41.79
C ASN A 84 -24.26 14.33 42.98
N ASP A 85 -25.33 15.13 43.11
CA ASP A 85 -26.01 15.53 44.36
C ASP A 85 -25.86 16.98 44.87
N GLU A 86 -27.07 17.57 45.00
CA GLU A 86 -27.58 18.70 45.80
C GLU A 86 -27.08 20.14 45.59
#